data_AF-A0A366KZ53-F1
#
_entry.id   AF-A0A366KZ53-F1
#
_cell.length_a   1.000
_cell.length_b   1.000
_cell.length_c   1.000
_cell.angle_alpha   90.00
_cell.angle_beta   90.00
_cell.angle_gamma   90.00
#
_symmetry.space_group_name_H-M   'P 1'
#
loop_
_entity.id
_entity.type
_entity.pdbx_description
1 polymer ?
#
loop_
_entity_poly.entity_id
_entity_poly.type
_entity_poly.pdbx_seq_one_letter_code
_entity_poly.pdbx_strand_id
1 'polypeptide(L)'
;MKKFALYTCILLAGLSTACRKNQITENQEDLPGLKNKTSLVNPNLVTQTRNLNLIYFVPSDLDTLPNYRKRLSDLMIWGQNWYKGEMNRNGYGNKTFGLLPDTATGGVKIILIRGSLPKSSYPYSGGSGAVASEINAYFAAHPTEKTSDHTLIIIPRYSFQPDGTPSGGPFYGTGKWCYALDYEGMDIKNLGKNDTDGNRFSVWFGGMMHELGHGLNLPHNCQKVSENATLGMALMWAGNGTLGKSPTFLTATDAAILNVNQIFNNDSKTYYGAVSASIDKIHASYSSTKSAIIVSGKYSTSVKVNSIVYYNDPNVNNEGTGVNHDYNATTWESKSIGLDSFYVEMPISDLQYKSDGIPYELKVKLVHENGNVTETVYNYTFASGVPVLTFSTQNELSKTGWTIASFSSEETSGEGTVNGRAAKLIDGSSATYWHSRWTSSATSYPHTIVVDLGSVKTANGLSLTQRSGLSRAVKNFQVLTSTDGTNFTAVNNYVAQNTYGAQYFSFGTAKSLRYFKVIANSAYDGLQFAALAELGLY
;
A
#
# COMPACT_ATOMS: atom_id res chain seq x y z
N MET A 1 23.20 -44.03 -67.92
CA MET A 1 23.06 -43.29 -69.20
C MET A 1 23.33 -41.82 -68.88
N LYS A 2 24.56 -41.29 -69.07
CA LYS A 2 25.08 -40.58 -70.27
C LYS A 2 24.13 -39.44 -70.71
N LYS A 3 24.45 -38.14 -70.79
CA LYS A 3 25.68 -37.28 -70.80
C LYS A 3 25.22 -35.84 -70.41
N PHE A 4 25.92 -35.03 -69.60
CA PHE A 4 27.08 -34.15 -69.87
C PHE A 4 26.92 -33.13 -71.02
N ALA A 5 26.97 -31.83 -70.70
CA ALA A 5 27.93 -30.87 -71.26
C ALA A 5 27.86 -29.49 -70.57
N LEU A 6 29.03 -29.04 -70.12
CA LEU A 6 29.41 -27.76 -69.52
C LEU A 6 30.58 -27.25 -70.36
N TYR A 7 30.62 -25.99 -70.82
CA TYR A 7 31.83 -25.23 -71.22
C TYR A 7 31.42 -23.74 -71.38
N THR A 8 32.21 -22.67 -71.18
CA THR A 8 33.41 -22.30 -70.39
C THR A 8 33.58 -20.79 -70.55
N CYS A 9 34.26 -20.16 -69.58
CA CYS A 9 34.75 -18.77 -69.47
C CYS A 9 35.34 -18.12 -70.74
N ILE A 10 35.43 -16.77 -70.74
CA ILE A 10 36.68 -15.98 -70.81
C ILE A 10 36.39 -14.46 -70.59
N LEU A 11 37.20 -13.83 -69.73
CA LEU A 11 37.37 -12.39 -69.49
C LEU A 11 38.47 -11.82 -70.41
N LEU A 12 38.41 -10.53 -70.81
CA LEU A 12 39.51 -9.53 -71.03
C LEU A 12 38.90 -8.30 -71.75
N ALA A 13 38.80 -7.10 -71.18
CA ALA A 13 39.79 -6.07 -70.82
C ALA A 13 40.13 -5.05 -71.94
N GLY A 14 39.83 -3.76 -71.69
CA GLY A 14 40.77 -2.65 -71.93
C GLY A 14 40.52 -1.64 -73.07
N LEU A 15 40.19 -0.40 -72.67
CA LEU A 15 40.71 0.93 -73.15
C LEU A 15 40.39 1.38 -74.60
N SER A 16 40.20 2.66 -74.96
CA SER A 16 40.07 3.96 -74.27
C SER A 16 39.75 5.07 -75.31
N THR A 17 39.52 6.29 -74.81
CA THR A 17 39.41 7.62 -75.46
C THR A 17 38.01 8.08 -75.91
N ALA A 18 37.66 9.37 -75.84
CA ALA A 18 37.75 10.41 -74.81
C ALA A 18 36.88 11.58 -75.34
N CYS A 19 35.96 12.12 -74.54
CA CYS A 19 35.49 13.51 -74.68
C CYS A 19 35.05 14.05 -73.32
N ARG A 20 35.54 15.26 -73.00
CA ARG A 20 35.48 15.92 -71.69
C ARG A 20 34.13 16.60 -71.43
N LYS A 21 33.64 16.39 -70.19
CA LYS A 21 33.03 17.31 -69.21
C LYS A 21 32.26 18.54 -69.74
N ASN A 22 31.00 18.63 -69.35
CA ASN A 22 30.37 19.90 -68.95
C ASN A 22 29.75 19.74 -67.55
N GLN A 23 30.18 20.58 -66.62
CA GLN A 23 29.57 20.76 -65.32
C GLN A 23 28.28 21.56 -65.51
N ILE A 24 27.18 21.09 -64.94
CA ILE A 24 25.94 21.86 -64.86
C ILE A 24 26.02 22.62 -63.54
N THR A 25 26.09 23.95 -63.66
CA THR A 25 25.95 24.92 -62.56
C THR A 25 24.54 24.85 -61.98
N GLU A 26 24.45 24.49 -60.71
CA GLU A 26 23.32 24.81 -59.85
C GLU A 26 23.33 26.31 -59.56
N ASN A 27 22.24 27.00 -59.91
CA ASN A 27 21.84 28.26 -59.30
C ASN A 27 20.35 28.18 -58.98
N GLN A 28 20.09 28.18 -57.68
CA GLN A 28 18.87 28.53 -56.94
C GLN A 28 17.65 28.98 -57.76
N GLU A 29 16.56 28.22 -57.66
CA GLU A 29 15.24 28.79 -57.42
C GLU A 29 14.77 28.35 -56.03
N ASP A 30 14.48 29.34 -55.19
CA ASP A 30 14.04 29.21 -53.81
C ASP A 30 12.76 28.36 -53.70
N LEU A 31 12.87 27.23 -53.00
CA LEU A 31 11.70 26.54 -52.44
C LEU A 31 11.47 27.04 -51.00
N PRO A 32 10.25 27.48 -50.67
CA PRO A 32 9.96 28.21 -49.45
C PRO A 32 9.98 27.30 -48.23
N GLY A 33 10.75 27.72 -47.22
CA GLY A 33 10.47 27.51 -45.79
C GLY A 33 10.51 26.08 -45.30
N LEU A 34 11.60 25.75 -44.60
CA LEU A 34 11.60 24.80 -43.48
C LEU A 34 10.43 25.14 -42.54
N LYS A 35 9.27 24.50 -42.73
CA LYS A 35 8.24 24.46 -41.71
C LYS A 35 8.81 23.64 -40.56
N ASN A 36 8.99 24.30 -39.42
CA ASN A 36 9.14 23.66 -38.12
C ASN A 36 8.32 22.37 -38.08
N LYS A 37 8.96 21.21 -37.89
CA LYS A 37 8.26 20.00 -37.45
C LYS A 37 7.63 20.33 -36.11
N THR A 38 6.40 20.84 -36.13
CA THR A 38 5.52 20.84 -34.96
C THR A 38 5.52 19.42 -34.42
N SER A 39 5.83 19.28 -33.14
CA SER A 39 5.81 17.99 -32.44
C SER A 39 4.49 17.28 -32.74
N LEU A 40 4.55 16.05 -33.27
CA LEU A 40 3.38 15.21 -33.49
C LEU A 40 2.78 14.69 -32.17
N VAL A 41 3.45 14.92 -31.04
CA VAL A 41 3.02 14.48 -29.72
C VAL A 41 1.70 15.14 -29.36
N ASN A 42 0.71 14.31 -28.97
CA ASN A 42 -0.59 14.78 -28.53
C ASN A 42 -0.42 15.81 -27.38
N PRO A 43 -0.96 17.03 -27.50
CA PRO A 43 -0.77 18.09 -26.50
C PRO A 43 -1.40 17.76 -25.14
N ASN A 44 -2.31 16.78 -25.08
CA ASN A 44 -2.93 16.31 -23.84
C ASN A 44 -2.14 15.17 -23.16
N LEU A 45 -1.04 14.71 -23.77
CA LEU A 45 -0.16 13.71 -23.19
C LEU A 45 0.83 14.38 -22.24
N VAL A 46 0.83 13.94 -20.98
CA VAL A 46 1.82 14.35 -19.97
C VAL A 46 2.96 13.33 -19.96
N THR A 47 4.16 13.80 -20.27
CA THR A 47 5.40 13.02 -20.16
C THR A 47 6.24 13.51 -19.00
N GLN A 48 6.99 12.61 -18.37
CA GLN A 48 7.90 12.89 -17.26
C GLN A 48 9.25 12.22 -17.49
N THR A 49 10.20 12.43 -16.58
CA THR A 49 11.48 11.70 -16.57
C THR A 49 11.31 10.23 -16.20
N ARG A 50 10.32 9.92 -15.35
CA ARG A 50 9.89 8.57 -14.99
C ARG A 50 8.43 8.39 -15.41
N ASN A 51 8.15 7.40 -16.23
CA ASN A 51 6.82 7.16 -16.79
C ASN A 51 6.36 5.73 -16.51
N LEU A 52 5.05 5.51 -16.58
CA LEU A 52 4.49 4.16 -16.60
C LEU A 52 5.07 3.39 -17.79
N ASN A 53 5.67 2.23 -17.52
CA ASN A 53 6.10 1.35 -18.59
C ASN A 53 4.86 0.62 -19.15
N LEU A 54 4.44 0.98 -20.37
CA LEU A 54 3.26 0.40 -21.00
C LEU A 54 3.65 -0.72 -21.96
N ILE A 55 3.28 -1.94 -21.60
CA ILE A 55 3.65 -3.16 -22.31
C ILE A 55 2.42 -3.78 -22.95
N TYR A 56 2.54 -4.17 -24.21
CA TYR A 56 1.62 -5.09 -24.87
C TYR A 56 2.30 -6.45 -25.01
N PHE A 57 1.92 -7.40 -24.17
CA PHE A 57 2.54 -8.72 -24.08
C PHE A 57 1.69 -9.74 -24.84
N VAL A 58 2.27 -10.39 -25.85
CA VAL A 58 1.55 -11.29 -26.76
C VAL A 58 2.12 -12.71 -26.64
N PRO A 59 1.37 -13.69 -26.13
CA PRO A 59 1.78 -15.10 -26.13
C PRO A 59 2.19 -15.61 -27.51
N SER A 60 3.05 -16.64 -27.58
CA SER A 60 3.66 -17.11 -28.84
C SER A 60 2.65 -17.66 -29.85
N ASP A 61 1.48 -18.11 -29.39
CA ASP A 61 0.40 -18.67 -30.18
C ASP A 61 -0.77 -17.68 -30.38
N LEU A 62 -0.55 -16.39 -30.11
CA LEU A 62 -1.46 -15.29 -30.40
C LEU A 62 -0.78 -14.23 -31.27
N ASP A 63 -1.59 -13.34 -31.83
CA ASP A 63 -1.10 -12.14 -32.50
C ASP A 63 -1.68 -10.88 -31.87
N THR A 64 -1.14 -9.73 -32.26
CA THR A 64 -1.66 -8.43 -31.85
C THR A 64 -3.09 -8.23 -32.37
N LEU A 65 -3.91 -7.51 -31.61
CA LEU A 65 -5.23 -7.14 -32.07
C LEU A 65 -5.17 -5.93 -33.01
N PRO A 66 -6.06 -5.84 -34.01
CA PRO A 66 -6.07 -4.71 -34.93
C PRO A 66 -6.10 -3.36 -34.20
N ASN A 67 -5.28 -2.43 -34.68
CA ASN A 67 -5.21 -1.05 -34.19
C ASN A 67 -4.93 -0.89 -32.68
N TYR A 68 -4.37 -1.90 -31.99
CA TYR A 68 -4.13 -1.85 -30.54
C TYR A 68 -3.32 -0.62 -30.13
N ARG A 69 -2.31 -0.22 -30.93
CA ARG A 69 -1.49 0.98 -30.66
C ARG A 69 -2.33 2.24 -30.53
N LYS A 70 -3.24 2.46 -31.48
CA LYS A 70 -4.11 3.65 -31.48
C LYS A 70 -5.14 3.55 -30.35
N ARG A 71 -5.87 2.43 -30.28
CA ARG A 71 -6.95 2.21 -29.31
C ARG A 71 -6.46 2.38 -27.88
N LEU A 72 -5.36 1.72 -27.52
CA LEU A 72 -4.80 1.79 -26.17
C LEU A 72 -4.14 3.15 -25.91
N SER A 73 -3.50 3.79 -26.89
CA SER A 73 -2.98 5.16 -26.71
C SER A 73 -4.09 6.15 -26.36
N ASP A 74 -5.21 6.13 -27.10
CA ASP A 74 -6.34 7.02 -26.85
C ASP A 74 -6.92 6.80 -25.45
N LEU A 75 -7.08 5.53 -25.04
CA LEU A 75 -7.58 5.15 -23.72
C LEU A 75 -6.63 5.58 -22.58
N MET A 76 -5.32 5.39 -22.75
CA MET A 76 -4.34 5.77 -21.74
C MET A 76 -4.21 7.29 -21.60
N ILE A 77 -4.30 8.04 -22.69
CA ILE A 77 -4.35 9.51 -22.66
C ILE A 77 -5.64 9.99 -21.97
N TRP A 78 -6.77 9.34 -22.23
CA TRP A 78 -8.02 9.64 -21.52
C TRP A 78 -7.87 9.36 -20.03
N GLY A 79 -7.38 8.17 -19.66
CA GLY A 79 -7.17 7.77 -18.27
C GLY A 79 -6.24 8.73 -17.53
N GLN A 80 -5.13 9.10 -18.15
CA GLN A 80 -4.19 10.10 -17.63
C GLN A 80 -4.89 11.44 -17.34
N ASN A 81 -5.76 11.91 -18.24
CA ASN A 81 -6.50 13.15 -18.02
C ASN A 81 -7.58 13.03 -16.96
N TRP A 82 -8.21 11.86 -16.81
CA TRP A 82 -9.16 11.59 -15.74
C TRP A 82 -8.46 11.61 -14.36
N TYR A 83 -7.35 10.89 -14.21
CA TYR A 83 -6.53 10.94 -12.99
C TYR A 83 -6.07 12.37 -12.67
N LYS A 84 -5.66 13.14 -13.68
CA LYS A 84 -5.31 14.57 -13.54
C LYS A 84 -6.46 15.40 -12.97
N GLY A 85 -7.67 15.21 -13.49
CA GLY A 85 -8.87 15.90 -13.02
C GLY A 85 -9.19 15.56 -11.56
N GLU A 86 -9.08 14.29 -11.20
CA GLU A 86 -9.33 13.80 -9.85
C GLU A 86 -8.27 14.27 -8.83
N MET A 87 -7.00 14.31 -9.22
CA MET A 87 -5.93 14.91 -8.41
C MET A 87 -6.21 16.40 -8.16
N ASN A 88 -6.66 17.13 -9.18
CA ASN A 88 -6.99 18.54 -9.06
C ASN A 88 -8.23 18.76 -8.16
N ARG A 89 -9.28 17.94 -8.32
CA ARG A 89 -10.50 17.98 -7.49
C ARG A 89 -10.20 17.78 -6.00
N ASN A 90 -9.22 16.93 -5.69
CA ASN A 90 -8.75 16.68 -4.33
C ASN A 90 -7.67 17.67 -3.84
N GLY A 91 -7.38 18.74 -4.58
CA GLY A 91 -6.49 19.81 -4.12
C GLY A 91 -4.99 19.57 -4.32
N TYR A 92 -4.58 18.54 -5.07
CA TYR A 92 -3.18 18.25 -5.38
C TYR A 92 -2.71 18.84 -6.71
N GLY A 93 -3.55 19.64 -7.35
CA GLY A 93 -3.30 20.24 -8.66
C GLY A 93 -3.33 19.23 -9.80
N ASN A 94 -2.91 19.66 -10.98
CA ASN A 94 -2.97 18.87 -12.22
C ASN A 94 -1.86 17.80 -12.33
N LYS A 95 -1.59 17.06 -11.26
CA LYS A 95 -0.65 15.93 -11.25
C LYS A 95 -1.29 14.69 -11.88
N THR A 96 -0.50 13.89 -12.58
CA THR A 96 -0.93 12.60 -13.14
C THR A 96 0.28 11.70 -13.40
N PHE A 97 0.08 10.41 -13.62
CA PHE A 97 1.14 9.50 -14.06
C PHE A 97 1.71 9.93 -15.42
N GLY A 98 3.04 9.82 -15.59
CA GLY A 98 3.71 10.09 -16.85
C GLY A 98 3.56 8.95 -17.86
N LEU A 99 3.47 9.30 -19.14
CA LEU A 99 3.46 8.36 -20.27
C LEU A 99 4.53 8.76 -21.29
N LEU A 100 5.27 7.78 -21.80
CA LEU A 100 6.26 8.03 -22.84
C LEU A 100 5.58 8.33 -24.19
N PRO A 101 5.98 9.39 -24.90
CA PRO A 101 5.47 9.65 -26.24
C PRO A 101 6.09 8.70 -27.26
N ASP A 102 5.27 8.23 -28.21
CA ASP A 102 5.75 7.67 -29.45
C ASP A 102 5.89 8.80 -30.47
N THR A 103 7.14 9.17 -30.80
CA THR A 103 7.43 10.30 -31.69
C THR A 103 7.04 10.04 -33.15
N ALA A 104 6.81 8.78 -33.53
CA ALA A 104 6.38 8.42 -34.88
C ALA A 104 4.86 8.56 -35.06
N THR A 105 4.08 8.19 -34.04
CA THR A 105 2.61 8.18 -34.11
C THR A 105 1.95 9.37 -33.41
N GLY A 106 2.68 10.08 -32.54
CA GLY A 106 2.15 11.14 -31.68
C GLY A 106 1.38 10.62 -30.46
N GLY A 107 1.21 9.30 -30.34
CA GLY A 107 0.51 8.62 -29.27
C GLY A 107 1.42 8.20 -28.12
N VAL A 108 1.02 7.15 -27.40
CA VAL A 108 1.79 6.59 -26.29
C VAL A 108 2.74 5.53 -26.82
N LYS A 109 3.99 5.51 -26.35
CA LYS A 109 4.93 4.43 -26.62
C LYS A 109 4.43 3.16 -25.92
N ILE A 110 4.02 2.18 -26.73
CA ILE A 110 3.65 0.84 -26.27
C ILE A 110 4.77 -0.13 -26.68
N ILE A 111 5.42 -0.71 -25.67
CA ILE A 111 6.47 -1.71 -25.84
C ILE A 111 5.81 -3.04 -26.18
N LEU A 112 6.05 -3.56 -27.38
CA LEU A 112 5.55 -4.86 -27.80
C LEU A 112 6.55 -5.94 -27.39
N ILE A 113 6.10 -6.90 -26.57
CA ILE A 113 6.90 -8.07 -26.20
C ILE A 113 6.14 -9.31 -26.66
N ARG A 114 6.78 -10.15 -27.48
CA ARG A 114 6.25 -11.46 -27.85
C ARG A 114 6.79 -12.49 -26.87
N GLY A 115 5.88 -13.10 -26.10
CA GLY A 115 6.19 -14.20 -25.20
C GLY A 115 6.69 -15.41 -25.97
N SER A 116 7.58 -16.16 -25.33
CA SER A 116 8.17 -17.39 -25.87
C SER A 116 7.28 -18.62 -25.70
N LEU A 117 6.31 -18.57 -24.79
CA LEU A 117 5.41 -19.66 -24.44
C LEU A 117 3.98 -19.40 -24.98
N PRO A 118 3.15 -20.44 -25.13
CA PRO A 118 1.75 -20.27 -25.54
C PRO A 118 0.90 -19.67 -24.41
N LYS A 119 -0.29 -19.18 -24.75
CA LYS A 119 -1.25 -18.55 -23.81
C LYS A 119 -1.61 -19.42 -22.60
N SER A 120 -1.53 -20.74 -22.72
CA SER A 120 -1.75 -21.68 -21.61
C SER A 120 -0.70 -21.58 -20.51
N SER A 121 0.48 -21.00 -20.79
CA SER A 121 1.54 -20.73 -19.82
C SER A 121 1.38 -19.39 -19.10
N TYR A 122 0.43 -18.56 -19.53
CA TYR A 122 0.10 -17.28 -18.89
C TYR A 122 -1.39 -17.22 -18.50
N PRO A 123 -1.92 -18.18 -17.72
CA PRO A 123 -3.31 -18.15 -17.28
C PRO A 123 -3.56 -16.99 -16.30
N TYR A 124 -4.83 -16.64 -16.10
CA TYR A 124 -5.23 -15.71 -15.04
C TYR A 124 -4.62 -16.10 -13.69
N SER A 125 -4.89 -17.31 -13.21
CA SER A 125 -4.32 -17.78 -11.94
C SER A 125 -2.90 -18.30 -12.13
N GLY A 126 -1.92 -17.63 -11.53
CA GLY A 126 -0.51 -18.08 -11.49
C GLY A 126 0.33 -17.72 -12.72
N GLY A 127 -0.25 -17.09 -13.75
CA GLY A 127 0.51 -16.72 -14.96
C GLY A 127 1.37 -15.46 -14.83
N SER A 128 1.11 -14.59 -13.85
CA SER A 128 1.84 -13.31 -13.72
C SER A 128 3.34 -13.49 -13.51
N GLY A 129 3.77 -14.55 -12.81
CA GLY A 129 5.20 -14.84 -12.62
C GLY A 129 5.92 -15.13 -13.93
N ALA A 130 5.30 -15.89 -14.83
CA ALA A 130 5.87 -16.21 -16.15
C ALA A 130 5.96 -14.96 -17.03
N VAL A 131 4.89 -14.14 -17.07
CA VAL A 131 4.88 -12.87 -17.80
C VAL A 131 5.95 -11.91 -17.26
N ALA A 132 6.05 -11.76 -15.94
CA ALA A 132 7.04 -10.89 -15.30
C ALA A 132 8.47 -11.34 -15.60
N SER A 133 8.74 -12.65 -15.64
CA SER A 133 10.06 -13.19 -15.97
C SER A 133 10.54 -12.73 -17.36
N GLU A 134 9.68 -12.86 -18.38
CA GLU A 134 10.03 -12.48 -19.75
C GLU A 134 10.16 -10.96 -19.93
N ILE A 135 9.31 -10.18 -19.26
CA ILE A 135 9.43 -8.71 -19.26
C ILE A 135 10.72 -8.26 -18.56
N ASN A 136 11.09 -8.89 -17.45
CA ASN A 136 12.35 -8.57 -16.76
C ASN A 136 13.56 -8.92 -17.62
N ALA A 137 13.52 -10.04 -18.36
CA ALA A 137 14.55 -10.38 -19.34
C ALA A 137 14.62 -9.33 -20.47
N TYR A 138 13.46 -8.85 -20.95
CA TYR A 138 13.42 -7.77 -21.93
C TYR A 138 14.05 -6.48 -21.40
N PHE A 139 13.70 -6.04 -20.18
CA PHE A 139 14.29 -4.84 -19.58
C PHE A 139 15.77 -4.99 -19.26
N ALA A 140 16.26 -6.19 -18.94
CA ALA A 140 17.68 -6.43 -18.79
C ALA A 140 18.44 -6.22 -20.11
N ALA A 141 17.84 -6.61 -21.24
CA ALA A 141 18.39 -6.38 -22.58
C ALA A 141 18.16 -4.95 -23.10
N HIS A 142 17.12 -4.26 -22.62
CA HIS A 142 16.71 -2.92 -23.06
C HIS A 142 16.54 -1.96 -21.86
N PRO A 143 17.60 -1.71 -21.08
CA PRO A 143 17.49 -1.00 -19.80
C PRO A 143 16.97 0.44 -19.94
N THR A 144 17.19 1.08 -21.08
CA THR A 144 16.71 2.45 -21.36
C THR A 144 15.20 2.53 -21.58
N GLU A 145 14.52 1.41 -21.82
CA GLU A 145 13.07 1.36 -21.99
C GLU A 145 12.30 1.22 -20.68
N LYS A 146 13.00 0.90 -19.57
CA LYS A 146 12.43 0.90 -18.23
C LYS A 146 12.67 2.25 -17.57
N THR A 147 11.65 3.10 -17.53
CA THR A 147 11.79 4.48 -17.02
C THR A 147 11.29 4.66 -15.59
N SER A 148 10.63 3.66 -15.02
CA SER A 148 10.16 3.68 -13.63
C SER A 148 10.02 2.26 -13.06
N ASP A 149 9.64 2.18 -11.79
CA ASP A 149 9.27 0.93 -11.12
C ASP A 149 7.85 0.44 -11.45
N HIS A 150 7.07 1.26 -12.17
CA HIS A 150 5.65 1.02 -12.43
C HIS A 150 5.43 0.49 -13.85
N THR A 151 4.71 -0.62 -13.97
CA THR A 151 4.47 -1.28 -15.26
C THR A 151 3.02 -1.69 -15.39
N LEU A 152 2.39 -1.30 -16.51
CA LEU A 152 1.08 -1.79 -16.94
C LEU A 152 1.29 -2.75 -18.10
N ILE A 153 0.83 -3.99 -17.92
CA ILE A 153 0.94 -5.06 -18.90
C ILE A 153 -0.46 -5.34 -19.47
N ILE A 154 -0.60 -5.21 -20.77
CA ILE A 154 -1.85 -5.47 -21.48
C ILE A 154 -1.65 -6.71 -22.35
N ILE A 155 -2.53 -7.71 -22.18
CA ILE A 155 -2.48 -8.99 -22.90
C ILE A 155 -3.71 -9.11 -23.81
N PRO A 156 -3.59 -9.49 -25.09
CA PRO A 156 -4.75 -9.74 -25.94
C PRO A 156 -5.62 -10.85 -25.36
N ARG A 157 -6.94 -10.73 -25.54
CA ARG A 157 -7.89 -11.79 -25.20
C ARG A 157 -7.49 -13.14 -25.81
N TYR A 158 -7.72 -14.21 -25.06
CA TYR A 158 -7.45 -15.58 -25.49
C TYR A 158 -8.61 -16.13 -26.31
N SER A 159 -9.83 -15.81 -25.89
CA SER A 159 -11.07 -16.15 -26.59
C SER A 159 -12.22 -15.24 -26.11
N PHE A 160 -13.41 -15.44 -26.66
CA PHE A 160 -14.65 -14.97 -26.07
C PHE A 160 -15.42 -16.16 -25.51
N GLN A 161 -16.02 -15.97 -24.34
CA GLN A 161 -17.03 -16.87 -23.80
C GLN A 161 -18.35 -16.74 -24.60
N PRO A 162 -19.31 -17.68 -24.47
CA PRO A 162 -20.58 -17.63 -25.19
C PRO A 162 -21.41 -16.36 -24.96
N ASP A 163 -21.26 -15.72 -23.79
CA ASP A 163 -21.89 -14.44 -23.43
C ASP A 163 -21.14 -13.21 -23.99
N GLY A 164 -20.05 -13.45 -24.73
CA GLY A 164 -19.18 -12.43 -25.29
C GLY A 164 -18.21 -11.80 -24.28
N THR A 165 -18.06 -12.37 -23.08
CA THR A 165 -17.03 -11.96 -22.13
C THR A 165 -15.65 -12.41 -22.64
N PRO A 166 -14.67 -11.49 -22.80
CA PRO A 166 -13.34 -11.89 -23.21
C PRO A 166 -12.64 -12.67 -22.08
N SER A 167 -11.93 -13.72 -22.45
CA SER A 167 -11.04 -14.47 -21.55
C SER A 167 -9.59 -14.01 -21.77
N GLY A 168 -8.72 -14.19 -20.77
CA GLY A 168 -7.35 -13.72 -20.86
C GLY A 168 -6.41 -14.30 -19.83
N GLY A 169 -5.21 -13.74 -19.81
CA GLY A 169 -4.21 -13.99 -18.79
C GLY A 169 -4.49 -13.23 -17.49
N PRO A 170 -3.44 -12.90 -16.71
CA PRO A 170 -3.54 -12.12 -15.48
C PRO A 170 -4.34 -10.82 -15.65
N PHE A 171 -5.18 -10.50 -14.67
CA PHE A 171 -5.92 -9.24 -14.56
C PHE A 171 -6.04 -8.86 -13.09
N TYR A 172 -4.99 -8.24 -12.56
CA TYR A 172 -4.86 -7.85 -11.16
C TYR A 172 -3.62 -6.97 -10.94
N GLY A 173 -3.52 -6.26 -9.82
CA GLY A 173 -2.29 -5.64 -9.33
C GLY A 173 -1.34 -6.63 -8.64
N THR A 174 -0.02 -6.44 -8.80
CA THR A 174 1.03 -7.12 -8.03
C THR A 174 2.16 -6.14 -7.70
N GLY A 175 2.15 -5.57 -6.48
CA GLY A 175 3.08 -4.50 -6.13
C GLY A 175 2.91 -3.30 -7.06
N LYS A 176 3.99 -2.84 -7.69
CA LYS A 176 3.96 -1.70 -8.63
C LYS A 176 3.62 -2.10 -10.08
N TRP A 177 3.23 -3.35 -10.28
CA TRP A 177 2.89 -3.90 -11.59
C TRP A 177 1.40 -4.20 -11.62
N CYS A 178 0.79 -4.11 -12.79
CA CYS A 178 -0.61 -4.43 -12.97
C CYS A 178 -0.83 -5.06 -14.34
N TYR A 179 -1.81 -5.94 -14.42
CA TYR A 179 -2.14 -6.68 -15.63
C TYR A 179 -3.57 -6.36 -16.05
N ALA A 180 -3.76 -6.18 -17.34
CA ALA A 180 -5.04 -5.92 -17.96
C ALA A 180 -5.16 -6.68 -19.28
N LEU A 181 -6.37 -6.64 -19.85
CA LEU A 181 -6.71 -7.34 -21.08
C LEU A 181 -7.09 -6.35 -22.19
N ASP A 182 -6.67 -6.65 -23.42
CA ASP A 182 -7.18 -6.03 -24.63
C ASP A 182 -8.17 -6.94 -25.37
N TYR A 183 -9.21 -6.33 -25.93
CA TYR A 183 -10.10 -6.94 -26.92
C TYR A 183 -10.54 -5.84 -27.91
N GLU A 184 -11.12 -6.21 -29.03
CA GLU A 184 -11.41 -5.28 -30.15
C GLU A 184 -12.31 -4.09 -29.75
N GLY A 185 -13.11 -4.25 -28.70
CA GLY A 185 -13.99 -3.20 -28.15
C GLY A 185 -13.35 -2.31 -27.07
N MET A 186 -12.10 -2.55 -26.66
CA MET A 186 -11.30 -1.58 -25.89
C MET A 186 -10.93 -0.42 -26.81
N ASP A 187 -11.90 0.46 -27.04
CA ASP A 187 -11.84 1.56 -27.99
C ASP A 187 -12.61 2.74 -27.40
N ILE A 188 -12.00 3.94 -27.44
CA ILE A 188 -12.56 5.16 -26.85
C ILE A 188 -13.96 5.49 -27.37
N LYS A 189 -14.35 5.01 -28.57
CA LYS A 189 -15.69 5.17 -29.11
C LYS A 189 -16.80 4.54 -28.27
N ASN A 190 -16.46 3.62 -27.36
CA ASN A 190 -17.41 2.94 -26.48
C ASN A 190 -17.58 3.64 -25.12
N LEU A 191 -16.80 4.69 -24.86
CA LEU A 191 -16.94 5.54 -23.69
C LEU A 191 -18.34 6.19 -23.66
N GLY A 192 -19.01 6.14 -22.51
CA GLY A 192 -20.32 6.75 -22.26
C GLY A 192 -21.51 5.95 -22.78
N LYS A 193 -21.29 4.83 -23.46
CA LYS A 193 -22.38 3.99 -23.97
C LYS A 193 -23.02 3.15 -22.85
N ASN A 194 -24.32 2.93 -22.98
CA ASN A 194 -25.13 2.12 -22.05
C ASN A 194 -25.66 0.82 -22.68
N ASP A 195 -25.28 0.54 -23.94
CA ASP A 195 -25.59 -0.71 -24.64
C ASP A 195 -24.64 -1.84 -24.19
N THR A 196 -24.80 -3.04 -24.78
CA THR A 196 -23.97 -4.21 -24.45
C THR A 196 -22.47 -3.94 -24.60
N ASP A 197 -22.07 -3.20 -25.65
CA ASP A 197 -20.66 -2.89 -25.91
C ASP A 197 -20.12 -1.86 -24.91
N GLY A 198 -20.91 -0.83 -24.57
CA GLY A 198 -20.58 0.14 -23.53
C GLY A 198 -20.45 -0.49 -22.14
N ASN A 199 -21.37 -1.39 -21.80
CA ASN A 199 -21.34 -2.11 -20.52
C ASN A 199 -20.10 -3.00 -20.42
N ARG A 200 -19.78 -3.75 -21.48
CA ARG A 200 -18.55 -4.54 -21.54
C ARG A 200 -17.31 -3.65 -21.49
N PHE A 201 -17.28 -2.56 -22.25
CA PHE A 201 -16.19 -1.61 -22.26
C PHE A 201 -15.91 -1.04 -20.87
N SER A 202 -16.93 -0.58 -20.16
CA SER A 202 -16.77 0.00 -18.82
C SER A 202 -16.13 -1.00 -17.84
N VAL A 203 -16.55 -2.27 -17.85
CA VAL A 203 -15.96 -3.31 -16.99
C VAL A 203 -14.46 -3.53 -17.26
N TRP A 204 -14.06 -3.60 -18.53
CA TRP A 204 -12.65 -3.91 -18.87
C TRP A 204 -11.74 -2.68 -18.85
N PHE A 205 -12.24 -1.53 -19.30
CA PHE A 205 -11.49 -0.28 -19.23
C PHE A 205 -11.44 0.27 -17.81
N GLY A 206 -12.57 0.27 -17.10
CA GLY A 206 -12.62 0.62 -15.69
C GLY A 206 -11.82 -0.36 -14.83
N GLY A 207 -11.89 -1.66 -15.13
CA GLY A 207 -11.00 -2.66 -14.55
C GLY A 207 -9.53 -2.34 -14.80
N MET A 208 -9.12 -2.04 -16.03
CA MET A 208 -7.73 -1.66 -16.32
C MET A 208 -7.29 -0.43 -15.51
N MET A 209 -8.15 0.57 -15.34
CA MET A 209 -7.84 1.75 -14.52
C MET A 209 -7.80 1.45 -13.02
N HIS A 210 -8.62 0.52 -12.53
CA HIS A 210 -8.60 0.02 -11.15
C HIS A 210 -7.31 -0.77 -10.86
N GLU A 211 -6.95 -1.71 -11.73
CA GLU A 211 -5.70 -2.47 -11.61
C GLU A 211 -4.48 -1.56 -11.73
N LEU A 212 -4.54 -0.55 -12.61
CA LEU A 212 -3.53 0.50 -12.66
C LEU A 212 -3.45 1.25 -11.31
N GLY A 213 -4.59 1.55 -10.67
CA GLY A 213 -4.62 2.10 -9.32
C GLY A 213 -3.81 1.26 -8.32
N HIS A 214 -4.01 -0.06 -8.31
CA HIS A 214 -3.18 -0.97 -7.50
C HIS A 214 -1.70 -0.90 -7.87
N GLY A 215 -1.39 -0.93 -9.18
CA GLY A 215 -0.02 -0.74 -9.68
C GLY A 215 0.59 0.62 -9.31
N LEU A 216 -0.25 1.61 -8.92
CA LEU A 216 0.13 2.93 -8.44
C LEU A 216 0.14 3.05 -6.91
N ASN A 217 0.13 1.92 -6.19
CA ASN A 217 0.14 1.77 -4.73
C ASN A 217 -1.22 2.04 -4.05
N LEU A 218 -2.34 2.08 -4.77
CA LEU A 218 -3.66 2.28 -4.16
C LEU A 218 -4.21 0.96 -3.60
N PRO A 219 -4.57 0.88 -2.31
CA PRO A 219 -5.37 -0.23 -1.79
C PRO A 219 -6.85 -0.04 -2.16
N HIS A 220 -7.68 -1.04 -1.85
CA HIS A 220 -9.13 -0.88 -1.94
C HIS A 220 -9.65 0.13 -0.90
N ASN A 221 -10.76 0.78 -1.23
CA ASN A 221 -11.52 1.65 -0.33
C ASN A 221 -12.88 1.95 -0.94
N CYS A 222 -13.84 2.43 -0.14
CA CYS A 222 -15.15 2.87 -0.59
C CYS A 222 -15.42 4.36 -0.32
N GLN A 223 -16.39 4.90 -1.05
CA GLN A 223 -16.88 6.26 -0.86
C GLN A 223 -17.61 6.43 0.48
N LYS A 224 -17.54 7.65 1.03
CA LYS A 224 -18.42 8.06 2.13
C LYS A 224 -19.88 8.02 1.69
N VAL A 225 -20.80 7.82 2.65
CA VAL A 225 -22.24 7.93 2.38
C VAL A 225 -22.60 9.28 1.75
N SER A 226 -22.00 10.38 2.23
CA SER A 226 -22.24 11.72 1.68
C SER A 226 -21.70 11.94 0.26
N GLU A 227 -20.66 11.21 -0.14
CA GLU A 227 -20.02 11.34 -1.46
C GLU A 227 -20.81 10.63 -2.56
N ASN A 228 -21.52 9.54 -2.22
CA ASN A 228 -22.15 8.65 -3.20
C ASN A 228 -23.15 9.36 -4.13
N ALA A 229 -23.93 10.31 -3.60
CA ALA A 229 -24.94 11.01 -4.38
C ALA A 229 -24.36 11.98 -5.43
N THR A 230 -23.15 12.50 -5.20
CA THR A 230 -22.56 13.56 -6.04
C THR A 230 -21.38 13.06 -6.88
N LEU A 231 -20.58 12.15 -6.34
CA LEU A 231 -19.36 11.63 -6.99
C LEU A 231 -19.52 10.22 -7.55
N GLY A 232 -20.55 9.48 -7.11
CA GLY A 232 -20.80 8.11 -7.53
C GLY A 232 -19.89 7.10 -6.81
N MET A 233 -19.31 6.17 -7.58
CA MET A 233 -18.52 5.07 -7.01
C MET A 233 -17.02 5.41 -6.96
N ALA A 234 -16.37 5.08 -5.85
CA ALA A 234 -14.90 5.14 -5.77
C ALA A 234 -14.28 4.14 -6.76
N LEU A 235 -13.24 4.55 -7.49
CA LEU A 235 -12.53 3.70 -8.45
C LEU A 235 -12.04 2.41 -7.79
N MET A 236 -11.43 2.55 -6.62
CA MET A 236 -10.84 1.46 -5.84
C MET A 236 -11.87 0.65 -5.02
N TRP A 237 -13.17 0.84 -5.29
CA TRP A 237 -14.25 -0.05 -4.86
C TRP A 237 -14.82 -0.80 -6.09
N ALA A 238 -16.09 -0.56 -6.41
CA ALA A 238 -16.81 -1.05 -7.58
C ALA A 238 -16.73 -0.07 -8.78
N GLY A 239 -15.87 0.94 -8.71
CA GLY A 239 -15.68 1.92 -9.77
C GLY A 239 -15.12 1.32 -11.06
N ASN A 240 -14.50 0.13 -10.98
CA ASN A 240 -14.10 -0.67 -12.14
C ASN A 240 -15.26 -0.99 -13.10
N GLY A 241 -16.50 -1.07 -12.61
CA GLY A 241 -17.70 -1.33 -13.43
C GLY A 241 -18.48 -0.07 -13.83
N THR A 242 -18.05 1.11 -13.38
CA THR A 242 -18.75 2.38 -13.65
C THR A 242 -17.92 3.40 -14.41
N LEU A 243 -16.58 3.29 -14.37
CA LEU A 243 -15.71 4.26 -15.02
C LEU A 243 -16.00 4.33 -16.52
N GLY A 244 -16.18 5.57 -16.98
CA GLY A 244 -16.50 5.83 -18.38
C GLY A 244 -17.95 5.55 -18.76
N LYS A 245 -18.83 5.25 -17.80
CA LYS A 245 -20.28 5.04 -18.01
C LYS A 245 -21.13 5.87 -17.06
N SER A 246 -20.78 5.86 -15.77
CA SER A 246 -21.46 6.59 -14.70
C SER A 246 -20.43 7.37 -13.87
N PRO A 247 -20.84 8.26 -12.96
CA PRO A 247 -19.90 8.97 -12.09
C PRO A 247 -19.01 8.00 -11.30
N THR A 248 -17.70 8.19 -11.45
CA THR A 248 -16.64 7.43 -10.78
C THR A 248 -15.53 8.39 -10.42
N PHE A 249 -14.93 8.22 -9.25
CA PHE A 249 -13.97 9.19 -8.69
C PHE A 249 -12.84 8.51 -7.90
N LEU A 250 -11.77 9.26 -7.60
CA LEU A 250 -10.73 8.88 -6.62
C LEU A 250 -11.03 9.52 -5.27
N THR A 251 -10.93 8.75 -4.19
CA THR A 251 -11.06 9.32 -2.84
C THR A 251 -9.93 10.30 -2.52
N ALA A 252 -10.11 11.15 -1.51
CA ALA A 252 -9.05 12.04 -1.03
C ALA A 252 -7.78 11.25 -0.65
N THR A 253 -7.97 10.08 -0.06
CA THR A 253 -6.89 9.15 0.30
C THR A 253 -6.15 8.60 -0.91
N ASP A 254 -6.86 8.23 -1.98
CA ASP A 254 -6.23 7.79 -3.23
C ASP A 254 -5.34 8.91 -3.77
N ALA A 255 -5.88 10.13 -3.86
CA ALA A 255 -5.14 11.29 -4.33
C ALA A 255 -3.92 11.60 -3.44
N ALA A 256 -4.03 11.42 -2.12
CA ALA A 256 -2.92 11.61 -1.19
C ALA A 256 -1.76 10.62 -1.43
N ILE A 257 -2.07 9.35 -1.70
CA ILE A 257 -1.09 8.32 -2.02
C ILE A 257 -0.46 8.59 -3.39
N LEU A 258 -1.28 8.93 -4.40
CA LEU A 258 -0.78 9.28 -5.74
C LEU A 258 0.10 10.53 -5.73
N ASN A 259 -0.17 11.50 -4.85
CA ASN A 259 0.63 12.72 -4.75
C ASN A 259 2.11 12.44 -4.43
N VAL A 260 2.42 11.34 -3.74
CA VAL A 260 3.80 10.92 -3.43
C VAL A 260 4.28 9.74 -4.30
N ASN A 261 3.51 9.32 -5.30
CA ASN A 261 3.89 8.24 -6.21
C ASN A 261 5.02 8.68 -7.16
N GLN A 262 5.94 7.76 -7.49
CA GLN A 262 7.12 7.99 -8.32
C GLN A 262 6.83 8.60 -9.69
N ILE A 263 5.75 8.17 -10.34
CA ILE A 263 5.43 8.61 -11.71
C ILE A 263 4.40 9.73 -11.74
N PHE A 264 3.96 10.26 -10.60
CA PHE A 264 3.14 11.48 -10.50
C PHE A 264 3.96 12.74 -10.24
N ASN A 265 5.27 12.59 -10.11
CA ASN A 265 6.20 13.63 -9.73
C ASN A 265 7.43 13.61 -10.64
N ASN A 266 7.71 14.75 -11.27
CA ASN A 266 8.84 14.93 -12.18
C ASN A 266 10.08 15.51 -11.49
N ASP A 267 10.38 15.03 -10.28
CA ASP A 267 11.55 15.41 -9.48
C ASP A 267 12.71 14.41 -9.64
N SER A 268 13.79 14.56 -8.88
CA SER A 268 14.97 13.68 -8.90
C SER A 268 15.14 12.85 -7.63
N LYS A 269 14.13 12.77 -6.74
CA LYS A 269 14.27 12.07 -5.46
C LYS A 269 14.26 10.55 -5.63
N THR A 270 14.87 9.85 -4.68
CA THR A 270 14.81 8.40 -4.59
C THR A 270 13.46 7.99 -3.99
N TYR A 271 12.75 7.10 -4.68
CA TYR A 271 11.48 6.55 -4.20
C TYR A 271 11.68 5.16 -3.61
N TYR A 272 10.75 4.77 -2.74
CA TYR A 272 10.60 3.41 -2.25
C TYR A 272 11.83 2.84 -1.51
N GLY A 273 12.69 3.71 -0.99
CA GLY A 273 13.71 3.33 -0.01
C GLY A 273 13.10 2.95 1.34
N ALA A 274 13.89 2.35 2.22
CA ALA A 274 13.43 1.93 3.54
C ALA A 274 12.86 3.09 4.38
N VAL A 275 11.80 2.80 5.14
CA VAL A 275 11.17 3.73 6.08
C VAL A 275 11.04 3.05 7.44
N SER A 276 11.43 3.76 8.51
CA SER A 276 11.06 3.43 9.88
C SER A 276 10.05 4.46 10.35
N ALA A 277 8.88 4.03 10.82
CA ALA A 277 7.85 4.93 11.34
C ALA A 277 6.93 4.21 12.34
N SER A 278 6.35 4.98 13.26
CA SER A 278 5.43 4.49 14.29
C SER A 278 4.44 5.58 14.70
N ILE A 279 3.23 5.18 15.11
CA ILE A 279 2.34 6.05 15.88
C ILE A 279 2.74 5.92 17.36
N ASP A 280 3.32 6.99 17.92
CA ASP A 280 3.89 6.99 19.27
C ASP A 280 2.85 7.30 20.34
N LYS A 281 1.86 8.14 19.98
CA LYS A 281 0.71 8.47 20.83
C LYS A 281 -0.54 8.52 19.98
N ILE A 282 -1.64 8.00 20.51
CA ILE A 282 -2.96 8.12 19.89
C ILE A 282 -4.01 8.46 20.94
N HIS A 283 -4.93 9.35 20.58
CA HIS A 283 -6.12 9.67 21.32
C HIS A 283 -7.31 9.53 20.38
N ALA A 284 -8.22 8.62 20.70
CA ALA A 284 -9.45 8.37 19.98
C ALA A 284 -10.65 8.49 20.91
N SER A 285 -11.66 9.23 20.48
CA SER A 285 -12.90 9.43 21.23
C SER A 285 -14.07 9.68 20.29
N TYR A 286 -15.30 9.44 20.78
CA TYR A 286 -16.51 9.89 20.10
C TYR A 286 -16.94 11.23 20.68
N SER A 287 -17.16 12.22 19.81
CA SER A 287 -17.77 13.49 20.19
C SER A 287 -19.25 13.49 19.83
N SER A 288 -20.14 13.51 20.83
CA SER A 288 -21.58 13.60 20.61
C SER A 288 -21.99 14.91 19.97
N THR A 289 -21.37 16.04 20.35
CA THR A 289 -21.62 17.36 19.77
C THR A 289 -21.32 17.40 18.27
N LYS A 290 -20.23 16.74 17.85
CA LYS A 290 -19.82 16.71 16.43
C LYS A 290 -20.39 15.51 15.68
N SER A 291 -20.96 14.54 16.39
CA SER A 291 -21.36 13.24 15.86
C SER A 291 -20.24 12.57 15.04
N ALA A 292 -19.02 12.61 15.56
CA ALA A 292 -17.81 12.19 14.85
C ALA A 292 -16.86 11.39 15.75
N ILE A 293 -16.15 10.45 15.13
CA ILE A 293 -14.94 9.87 15.69
C ILE A 293 -13.84 10.94 15.57
N ILE A 294 -13.22 11.28 16.70
CA ILE A 294 -12.12 12.22 16.79
C ILE A 294 -10.86 11.43 17.06
N VAL A 295 -9.89 11.52 16.16
CA VAL A 295 -8.59 10.87 16.29
C VAL A 295 -7.49 11.90 16.20
N SER A 296 -6.55 11.84 17.13
CA SER A 296 -5.36 12.67 17.13
C SER A 296 -4.17 11.90 17.67
N GLY A 297 -2.96 12.36 17.42
CA GLY A 297 -1.80 11.64 17.89
C GLY A 297 -0.48 12.26 17.48
N LYS A 298 0.58 11.53 17.79
CA LYS A 298 1.96 11.81 17.41
C LYS A 298 2.59 10.60 16.73
N TYR A 299 3.49 10.83 15.80
CA TYR A 299 4.25 9.80 15.11
C TYR A 299 5.74 10.13 15.04
N SER A 300 6.56 9.10 14.94
CA SER A 300 7.97 9.21 14.59
C SER A 300 8.21 8.65 13.20
N THR A 301 9.17 9.21 12.46
CA THR A 301 9.51 8.70 11.13
C THR A 301 10.92 9.06 10.68
N SER A 302 11.54 8.18 9.89
CA SER A 302 12.80 8.44 9.18
C SER A 302 12.61 9.16 7.84
N VAL A 303 11.38 9.22 7.32
CA VAL A 303 11.04 9.88 6.05
C VAL A 303 9.82 10.76 6.25
N LYS A 304 9.95 12.04 5.89
CA LYS A 304 8.89 13.05 6.06
C LYS A 304 7.53 12.53 5.57
N VAL A 305 6.51 12.73 6.39
CA VAL A 305 5.12 12.40 6.09
C VAL A 305 4.49 13.57 5.34
N ASN A 306 3.83 13.27 4.22
CA ASN A 306 3.09 14.25 3.43
C ASN A 306 1.64 14.38 3.91
N SER A 307 1.00 13.24 4.18
CA SER A 307 -0.41 13.16 4.59
C SER A 307 -0.59 11.96 5.52
N ILE A 308 -1.61 12.00 6.37
CA ILE A 308 -2.08 10.87 7.16
C ILE A 308 -3.43 10.47 6.60
N VAL A 309 -3.61 9.19 6.31
CA VAL A 309 -4.86 8.65 5.77
C VAL A 309 -5.44 7.64 6.72
N TYR A 310 -6.77 7.60 6.78
CA TYR A 310 -7.54 6.84 7.76
C TYR A 310 -8.52 5.96 7.01
N TYR A 311 -8.52 4.67 7.32
CA TYR A 311 -9.46 3.70 6.77
C TYR A 311 -10.29 3.17 7.93
N ASN A 312 -11.60 3.40 7.90
CA ASN A 312 -12.54 2.75 8.81
C ASN A 312 -13.13 1.55 8.08
N ASP A 313 -12.63 0.38 8.44
CA ASP A 313 -12.86 -0.86 7.72
C ASP A 313 -13.75 -1.81 8.55
N PRO A 314 -15.05 -1.92 8.23
CA PRO A 314 -15.95 -2.88 8.86
C PRO A 314 -15.71 -4.29 8.37
N ASN A 315 -15.56 -5.22 9.32
CA ASN A 315 -15.67 -6.65 9.02
C ASN A 315 -17.16 -7.04 8.91
N VAL A 316 -17.72 -6.82 7.73
CA VAL A 316 -19.06 -7.25 7.34
C VAL A 316 -18.97 -8.15 6.11
N ASN A 317 -20.01 -8.95 5.86
CA ASN A 317 -20.09 -9.88 4.72
C ASN A 317 -18.95 -10.93 4.68
N ASN A 318 -18.37 -11.26 5.84
CA ASN A 318 -17.21 -12.15 5.97
C ASN A 318 -16.03 -11.71 5.09
N GLU A 319 -15.90 -10.41 4.84
CA GLU A 319 -14.76 -9.88 4.10
C GLU A 319 -13.46 -10.21 4.82
N GLY A 320 -13.44 -10.22 6.16
CA GLY A 320 -12.27 -10.56 6.96
C GLY A 320 -11.60 -9.31 7.54
N THR A 321 -10.31 -9.43 7.86
CA THR A 321 -9.46 -8.34 8.35
C THR A 321 -8.10 -8.45 7.67
N GLY A 322 -7.43 -7.32 7.41
CA GLY A 322 -6.11 -7.32 6.75
C GLY A 322 -6.13 -6.90 5.27
N VAL A 323 -5.22 -7.46 4.47
CA VAL A 323 -4.97 -7.06 3.07
C VAL A 323 -6.02 -7.66 2.13
N ASN A 324 -6.56 -6.87 1.19
CA ASN A 324 -7.64 -7.26 0.28
C ASN A 324 -8.93 -7.66 1.01
N HIS A 325 -9.09 -7.12 2.21
CA HIS A 325 -10.27 -7.26 3.06
C HIS A 325 -10.81 -5.87 3.44
N ASP A 326 -10.54 -4.87 2.59
CA ASP A 326 -10.78 -3.43 2.78
C ASP A 326 -11.58 -2.78 1.64
N TYR A 327 -12.30 -3.56 0.82
CA TYR A 327 -13.18 -3.06 -0.23
C TYR A 327 -14.24 -2.10 0.31
N ASN A 328 -14.75 -2.35 1.50
CA ASN A 328 -15.78 -1.54 2.11
C ASN A 328 -15.25 -0.44 3.06
N ALA A 329 -13.93 -0.22 3.09
CA ALA A 329 -13.30 0.72 4.02
C ALA A 329 -13.56 2.17 3.61
N THR A 330 -14.27 2.92 4.44
CA THR A 330 -14.51 4.36 4.21
C THR A 330 -13.30 5.18 4.67
N THR A 331 -12.87 6.16 3.89
CA THR A 331 -11.59 6.84 4.14
C THR A 331 -11.63 8.35 4.35
N TRP A 332 -10.64 8.83 5.12
CA TRP A 332 -10.37 10.24 5.38
C TRP A 332 -8.88 10.54 5.23
N GLU A 333 -8.57 11.83 5.08
CA GLU A 333 -7.22 12.33 4.99
C GLU A 333 -7.06 13.54 5.93
N SER A 334 -5.88 13.68 6.53
CA SER A 334 -5.44 14.91 7.18
C SER A 334 -3.99 15.22 6.84
N LYS A 335 -3.57 16.46 7.07
CA LYS A 335 -2.17 16.85 7.00
C LYS A 335 -1.48 16.70 8.34
N SER A 336 -0.16 16.60 8.31
CA SER A 336 0.66 16.73 9.51
C SER A 336 0.50 18.12 10.13
N ILE A 337 0.40 18.16 11.45
CA ILE A 337 0.41 19.37 12.27
C ILE A 337 1.81 19.50 12.86
N GLY A 338 2.51 20.58 12.50
CA GLY A 338 3.91 20.74 12.86
C GLY A 338 4.76 19.63 12.23
N LEU A 339 5.60 18.97 13.03
CA LEU A 339 6.55 17.97 12.56
C LEU A 339 6.02 16.52 12.67
N ASP A 340 5.21 16.25 13.69
CA ASP A 340 4.97 14.89 14.19
C ASP A 340 3.52 14.61 14.58
N SER A 341 2.60 15.57 14.47
CA SER A 341 1.27 15.46 15.05
C SER A 341 0.17 15.38 13.98
N PHE A 342 -0.99 14.85 14.33
CA PHE A 342 -2.15 14.77 13.42
C PHE A 342 -3.48 14.89 14.18
N TYR A 343 -4.51 15.25 13.43
CA TYR A 343 -5.89 15.37 13.90
C TYR A 343 -6.86 15.12 12.74
N VAL A 344 -7.91 14.35 12.99
CA VAL A 344 -8.99 14.12 12.04
C VAL A 344 -10.34 14.00 12.78
N GLU A 345 -11.39 14.49 12.12
CA GLU A 345 -12.78 14.30 12.52
C GLU A 345 -13.45 13.46 11.44
N MET A 346 -14.05 12.34 11.83
CA MET A 346 -14.69 11.39 10.92
C MET A 346 -16.16 11.26 11.32
N PRO A 347 -17.07 12.01 10.66
CA PRO A 347 -18.50 11.94 10.94
C PRO A 347 -19.03 10.51 10.82
N ILE A 348 -19.71 10.00 11.84
CA ILE A 348 -20.19 8.61 11.80
C ILE A 348 -21.35 8.43 10.80
N SER A 349 -21.98 9.53 10.36
CA SER A 349 -22.98 9.53 9.28
C SER A 349 -22.41 9.07 7.94
N ASP A 350 -21.10 9.21 7.73
CA ASP A 350 -20.43 8.83 6.49
C ASP A 350 -20.06 7.35 6.41
N LEU A 351 -20.09 6.64 7.55
CA LEU A 351 -19.91 5.19 7.58
C LEU A 351 -21.21 4.51 7.09
N GLN A 352 -21.12 3.34 6.46
CA GLN A 352 -22.34 2.60 6.08
C GLN A 352 -22.85 1.70 7.21
N TYR A 353 -21.95 0.98 7.88
CA TYR A 353 -22.29 -0.06 8.85
C TYR A 353 -22.10 0.43 10.28
N LYS A 354 -23.10 0.25 11.15
CA LYS A 354 -23.10 0.78 12.53
C LYS A 354 -23.81 -0.14 13.53
N SER A 355 -24.19 -1.34 13.11
CA SER A 355 -24.84 -2.30 14.01
C SER A 355 -23.90 -2.71 15.14
N ASP A 356 -24.48 -3.01 16.29
CA ASP A 356 -23.74 -3.34 17.49
C ASP A 356 -22.85 -4.58 17.29
N GLY A 357 -21.63 -4.51 17.83
CA GLY A 357 -20.69 -5.63 17.82
C GLY A 357 -19.98 -5.87 16.49
N ILE A 358 -20.22 -5.07 15.44
CA ILE A 358 -19.43 -5.17 14.19
C ILE A 358 -17.97 -4.87 14.51
N PRO A 359 -17.03 -5.79 14.21
CA PRO A 359 -15.61 -5.50 14.34
C PRO A 359 -15.18 -4.47 13.29
N TYR A 360 -14.43 -3.47 13.71
CA TYR A 360 -13.85 -2.45 12.84
C TYR A 360 -12.33 -2.40 13.01
N GLU A 361 -11.62 -2.24 11.90
CA GLU A 361 -10.23 -1.83 11.86
C GLU A 361 -10.16 -0.33 11.49
N LEU A 362 -9.69 0.52 12.41
CA LEU A 362 -9.20 1.84 12.07
C LEU A 362 -7.73 1.73 11.68
N LYS A 363 -7.45 1.78 10.38
CA LYS A 363 -6.08 1.78 9.85
C LYS A 363 -5.62 3.24 9.71
N VAL A 364 -4.68 3.65 10.55
CA VAL A 364 -4.00 4.96 10.45
C VAL A 364 -2.74 4.72 9.63
N LYS A 365 -2.66 5.32 8.44
CA LYS A 365 -1.52 5.16 7.55
C LYS A 365 -0.77 6.47 7.34
N LEU A 366 0.54 6.43 7.47
CA LEU A 366 1.43 7.56 7.21
C LEU A 366 1.90 7.49 5.75
N VAL A 367 1.59 8.52 4.97
CA VAL A 367 1.97 8.61 3.55
C VAL A 367 3.29 9.38 3.45
N HIS A 368 4.39 8.66 3.19
CA HIS A 368 5.74 9.23 3.19
C HIS A 368 6.09 9.87 1.84
N GLU A 369 6.89 10.94 1.85
CA GLU A 369 7.26 11.68 0.64
C GLU A 369 8.05 10.85 -0.38
N ASN A 370 8.61 9.70 0.00
CA ASN A 370 9.29 8.77 -0.92
C ASN A 370 8.35 7.73 -1.55
N GLY A 371 7.04 7.84 -1.34
CA GLY A 371 6.02 6.99 -1.95
C GLY A 371 5.67 5.73 -1.15
N ASN A 372 6.32 5.47 -0.01
CA ASN A 372 5.89 4.40 0.88
C ASN A 372 4.71 4.84 1.76
N VAL A 373 3.95 3.85 2.22
CA VAL A 373 2.88 4.01 3.20
C VAL A 373 3.15 3.03 4.34
N THR A 374 3.20 3.53 5.57
CA THR A 374 3.26 2.68 6.77
C THR A 374 1.92 2.67 7.47
N GLU A 375 1.54 1.55 8.08
CA GLU A 375 0.21 1.34 8.64
C GLU A 375 0.28 0.98 10.13
N THR A 376 -0.67 1.51 10.90
CA THR A 376 -0.96 1.05 12.26
C THR A 376 -2.46 0.83 12.39
N VAL A 377 -2.85 -0.36 12.88
CA VAL A 377 -4.24 -0.79 12.96
C VAL A 377 -4.74 -0.72 14.40
N TYR A 378 -5.93 -0.15 14.59
CA TYR A 378 -6.62 -0.05 15.86
C TYR A 378 -8.01 -0.64 15.76
N ASN A 379 -8.31 -1.62 16.60
CA ASN A 379 -9.62 -2.27 16.59
C ASN A 379 -10.64 -1.50 17.42
N TYR A 380 -11.87 -1.42 16.92
CA TYR A 380 -13.02 -0.90 17.66
C TYR A 380 -14.32 -1.57 17.25
N THR A 381 -15.43 -1.21 17.89
CA THR A 381 -16.77 -1.70 17.54
C THR A 381 -17.82 -0.61 17.72
N PHE A 382 -19.07 -0.90 17.40
CA PHE A 382 -20.23 -0.06 17.71
C PHE A 382 -21.06 -0.66 18.85
N ALA A 383 -21.65 0.21 19.67
CA ALA A 383 -22.65 -0.14 20.66
C ALA A 383 -23.72 0.96 20.71
N SER A 384 -24.99 0.58 20.56
CA SER A 384 -26.13 1.49 20.42
C SER A 384 -25.89 2.57 19.35
N GLY A 385 -25.27 2.20 18.23
CA GLY A 385 -24.94 3.12 17.13
C GLY A 385 -23.81 4.12 17.41
N VAL A 386 -23.10 3.99 18.54
CA VAL A 386 -21.95 4.84 18.92
C VAL A 386 -20.66 4.01 18.88
N PRO A 387 -19.54 4.55 18.34
CA PRO A 387 -18.28 3.81 18.30
C PRO A 387 -17.63 3.71 19.70
N VAL A 388 -17.18 2.51 20.05
CA VAL A 388 -16.51 2.18 21.31
C VAL A 388 -15.00 2.10 21.08
N LEU A 389 -14.29 3.17 21.46
CA LEU A 389 -12.86 3.37 21.16
C LEU A 389 -12.03 3.20 22.44
N THR A 390 -11.30 2.09 22.58
CA THR A 390 -10.55 1.74 23.81
C THR A 390 -9.05 1.63 23.61
N PHE A 391 -8.51 2.21 22.54
CA PHE A 391 -7.12 2.07 22.12
C PHE A 391 -6.28 3.34 22.31
N SER A 392 -6.81 4.34 23.00
CA SER A 392 -6.06 5.56 23.33
C SER A 392 -4.85 5.25 24.21
N THR A 393 -3.71 5.86 23.89
CA THR A 393 -2.53 5.93 24.74
C THR A 393 -2.89 6.58 26.07
N GLN A 394 -2.45 5.97 27.17
CA GLN A 394 -2.62 6.50 28.52
C GLN A 394 -1.34 7.19 28.99
N ASN A 395 -1.48 8.26 29.78
CA ASN A 395 -0.33 8.94 30.37
C ASN A 395 0.16 8.13 31.57
N GLU A 396 1.32 7.48 31.42
CA GLU A 396 1.92 6.73 32.52
C GLU A 396 2.43 7.66 33.65
N LEU A 397 2.33 7.16 34.87
CA LEU A 397 3.02 7.71 36.03
C LEU A 397 4.54 7.65 35.81
N SER A 398 5.25 8.68 36.27
CA SER A 398 6.72 8.65 36.26
C SER A 398 7.25 7.48 37.11
N LYS A 399 8.17 6.70 36.53
CA LYS A 399 8.86 5.59 37.19
C LYS A 399 10.04 6.05 38.05
N THR A 400 10.28 7.37 38.16
CA THR A 400 11.33 7.90 39.02
C THR A 400 11.15 7.43 40.47
N GLY A 401 12.17 6.77 41.01
CA GLY A 401 12.15 6.23 42.37
C GLY A 401 11.49 4.85 42.50
N TRP A 402 11.02 4.25 41.40
CA TRP A 402 10.52 2.87 41.43
C TRP A 402 11.68 1.89 41.54
N THR A 403 11.43 0.76 42.19
CA THR A 403 12.40 -0.34 42.33
C THR A 403 11.70 -1.69 42.20
N ILE A 404 12.45 -2.73 41.82
CA ILE A 404 11.94 -4.10 41.89
C ILE A 404 12.09 -4.59 43.33
N ALA A 405 10.98 -4.78 44.03
CA ALA A 405 10.96 -5.25 45.41
C ALA A 405 11.24 -6.75 45.52
N SER A 406 10.72 -7.54 44.57
CA SER A 406 11.00 -8.99 44.47
C SER A 406 10.60 -9.54 43.10
N PHE A 407 11.14 -10.71 42.75
CA PHE A 407 10.80 -11.44 41.54
C PHE A 407 10.99 -12.95 41.74
N SER A 408 10.29 -13.78 40.97
CA SER A 408 10.43 -15.24 41.04
C SER A 408 11.64 -15.76 40.26
N SER A 409 11.96 -15.12 39.12
CA SER A 409 12.99 -15.58 38.20
C SER A 409 13.50 -14.43 37.34
N GLU A 410 14.77 -14.48 36.96
CA GLU A 410 15.38 -13.60 35.95
C GLU A 410 16.57 -14.31 35.29
N GLU A 411 16.90 -13.89 34.07
CA GLU A 411 18.03 -14.36 33.29
C GLU A 411 19.21 -13.38 33.40
N THR A 412 20.35 -13.86 33.91
CA THR A 412 21.52 -13.00 34.18
C THR A 412 22.74 -13.34 33.33
N SER A 413 22.77 -14.51 32.67
CA SER A 413 23.94 -15.00 31.93
C SER A 413 23.68 -15.18 30.43
N GLY A 414 22.46 -15.53 30.02
CA GLY A 414 22.11 -15.83 28.62
C GLY A 414 21.82 -14.64 27.72
N GLU A 415 21.64 -13.44 28.28
CA GLU A 415 21.11 -12.26 27.57
C GLU A 415 22.10 -11.06 27.61
N GLY A 416 23.39 -11.36 27.76
CA GLY A 416 24.45 -10.35 27.89
C GLY A 416 24.41 -9.63 29.24
N THR A 417 24.92 -8.39 29.30
CA THR A 417 24.91 -7.56 30.53
C THR A 417 23.68 -6.65 30.63
N VAL A 418 22.94 -6.50 29.54
CA VAL A 418 21.84 -5.52 29.42
C VAL A 418 20.48 -6.14 29.70
N ASN A 419 20.16 -7.28 29.09
CA ASN A 419 18.80 -7.84 29.10
C ASN A 419 18.64 -9.00 30.09
N GLY A 420 17.40 -9.44 30.32
CA GLY A 420 17.06 -10.59 31.15
C GLY A 420 16.77 -10.27 32.62
N ARG A 421 17.25 -9.15 33.15
CA ARG A 421 17.06 -8.73 34.56
C ARG A 421 15.69 -8.10 34.80
N ALA A 422 15.09 -8.33 35.96
CA ALA A 422 13.79 -7.78 36.32
C ALA A 422 13.77 -6.24 36.35
N ALA A 423 14.90 -5.60 36.68
CA ALA A 423 15.05 -4.15 36.69
C ALA A 423 14.80 -3.48 35.33
N LYS A 424 14.86 -4.26 34.24
CA LYS A 424 14.57 -3.78 32.89
C LYS A 424 13.09 -3.47 32.65
N LEU A 425 12.20 -3.92 33.53
CA LEU A 425 10.75 -3.68 33.40
C LEU A 425 10.32 -2.25 33.75
N ILE A 426 11.20 -1.46 34.33
CA ILE A 426 10.90 -0.12 34.83
C ILE A 426 11.97 0.89 34.41
N ASP A 427 12.72 0.60 33.36
CA ASP A 427 13.83 1.45 32.91
C ASP A 427 13.43 2.48 31.84
N GLY A 428 12.17 2.42 31.39
CA GLY A 428 11.61 3.35 30.41
C GLY A 428 11.98 3.04 28.96
N SER A 429 12.60 1.88 28.69
CA SER A 429 13.06 1.49 27.37
C SER A 429 12.38 0.21 26.87
N SER A 430 11.65 0.31 25.76
CA SER A 430 11.06 -0.86 25.09
C SER A 430 12.08 -1.71 24.33
N ALA A 431 13.35 -1.28 24.27
CA ALA A 431 14.45 -2.00 23.64
C ALA A 431 15.13 -3.00 24.58
N THR A 432 14.94 -2.81 25.89
CA THR A 432 15.42 -3.69 26.95
C THR A 432 14.28 -4.56 27.46
N TYR A 433 14.60 -5.68 28.11
CA TYR A 433 13.57 -6.60 28.60
C TYR A 433 14.04 -7.45 29.77
N TRP A 434 13.09 -7.84 30.60
CA TRP A 434 13.22 -8.97 31.52
C TRP A 434 12.91 -10.27 30.80
N HIS A 435 13.55 -11.35 31.24
CA HIS A 435 13.27 -12.71 30.79
C HIS A 435 13.37 -13.63 32.01
N SER A 436 12.39 -14.51 32.23
CA SER A 436 12.50 -15.59 33.21
C SER A 436 13.70 -16.48 32.87
N ARG A 437 14.43 -16.98 33.87
CA ARG A 437 15.64 -17.76 33.63
C ARG A 437 15.43 -18.93 32.65
N TRP A 438 16.31 -19.06 31.67
CA TRP A 438 16.29 -20.12 30.66
C TRP A 438 17.63 -20.87 30.53
N THR A 439 18.75 -20.26 30.91
CA THR A 439 20.08 -20.89 30.78
C THR A 439 20.36 -21.96 31.84
N SER A 440 19.76 -21.86 33.01
CA SER A 440 20.02 -22.77 34.14
C SER A 440 18.75 -23.00 34.96
N SER A 441 18.39 -24.27 35.15
CA SER A 441 17.21 -24.72 35.92
C SER A 441 15.96 -23.84 35.70
N ALA A 442 15.44 -23.88 34.47
CA ALA A 442 14.28 -23.09 34.05
C ALA A 442 13.13 -23.18 35.05
N THR A 443 12.60 -22.03 35.45
CA THR A 443 11.46 -21.96 36.38
C THR A 443 10.17 -22.06 35.55
N SER A 444 9.20 -22.85 36.01
CA SER A 444 7.87 -22.89 35.40
C SER A 444 6.94 -21.83 35.96
N TYR A 445 5.88 -21.52 35.21
CA TYR A 445 4.81 -20.63 35.64
C TYR A 445 4.18 -21.08 36.99
N PRO A 446 3.65 -20.14 37.80
CA PRO A 446 3.56 -18.70 37.54
C PRO A 446 4.87 -17.95 37.82
N HIS A 447 5.14 -16.91 37.02
CA HIS A 447 6.25 -15.97 37.27
C HIS A 447 5.73 -14.70 37.92
N THR A 448 6.40 -14.22 38.97
CA THR A 448 5.96 -13.04 39.73
C THR A 448 6.98 -11.92 39.68
N ILE A 449 6.52 -10.68 39.53
CA ILE A 449 7.29 -9.45 39.70
C ILE A 449 6.55 -8.55 40.69
N VAL A 450 7.26 -7.97 41.65
CA VAL A 450 6.74 -6.95 42.56
C VAL A 450 7.54 -5.68 42.40
N VAL A 451 6.86 -4.57 42.15
CA VAL A 451 7.45 -3.25 42.00
C VAL A 451 7.04 -2.38 43.20
N ASP A 452 8.00 -1.72 43.83
CA ASP A 452 7.80 -0.65 44.82
C ASP A 452 7.88 0.70 44.13
N LEU A 453 6.82 1.50 44.25
CA LEU A 453 6.72 2.86 43.71
C LEU A 453 7.49 3.90 44.54
N GLY A 454 8.03 3.50 45.70
CA GLY A 454 8.72 4.34 46.69
C GLY A 454 7.78 5.17 47.58
N SER A 455 6.54 5.42 47.13
CA SER A 455 5.49 6.12 47.88
C SER A 455 4.12 5.67 47.40
N VAL A 456 3.07 5.92 48.20
CA VAL A 456 1.69 5.66 47.77
C VAL A 456 1.33 6.60 46.61
N LYS A 457 0.83 6.03 45.52
CA LYS A 457 0.33 6.71 44.32
C LYS A 457 -1.10 6.25 44.03
N THR A 458 -1.82 7.02 43.22
CA THR A 458 -3.12 6.62 42.67
C THR A 458 -2.96 6.25 41.19
N ALA A 459 -3.51 5.10 40.80
CA ALA A 459 -3.50 4.62 39.41
C ALA A 459 -4.88 4.05 39.03
N ASN A 460 -5.24 4.25 37.76
CA ASN A 460 -6.42 3.71 37.10
C ASN A 460 -6.16 2.36 36.43
N GLY A 461 -4.91 2.04 36.09
CA GLY A 461 -4.58 0.79 35.43
C GLY A 461 -3.09 0.45 35.37
N LEU A 462 -2.80 -0.73 34.81
CA LEU A 462 -1.45 -1.20 34.49
C LEU A 462 -1.18 -0.97 33.00
N SER A 463 0.02 -0.48 32.66
CA SER A 463 0.57 -0.60 31.30
C SER A 463 1.57 -1.74 31.22
N LEU A 464 1.55 -2.47 30.12
CA LEU A 464 2.45 -3.60 29.86
C LEU A 464 2.91 -3.56 28.40
N THR A 465 4.22 -3.66 28.19
CA THR A 465 4.84 -3.73 26.86
C THR A 465 5.54 -5.07 26.71
N GLN A 466 5.20 -5.82 25.66
CA GLN A 466 5.85 -7.08 25.33
C GLN A 466 7.32 -6.86 24.92
N ARG A 467 8.17 -7.87 25.10
CA ARG A 467 9.53 -7.87 24.56
C ARG A 467 9.50 -7.64 23.04
N SER A 468 10.43 -6.82 22.53
CA SER A 468 10.64 -6.69 21.09
C SER A 468 10.93 -8.04 20.42
N GLY A 469 10.20 -8.36 19.35
CA GLY A 469 10.24 -9.65 18.66
C GLY A 469 9.26 -10.70 19.22
N LEU A 470 8.45 -10.36 20.24
CA LEU A 470 7.32 -11.14 20.74
C LEU A 470 7.64 -12.58 21.22
N SER A 471 8.91 -12.91 21.39
CA SER A 471 9.34 -14.17 21.99
C SER A 471 9.01 -14.19 23.48
N ARG A 472 8.40 -15.28 23.96
CA ARG A 472 7.92 -15.47 25.34
C ARG A 472 6.91 -14.42 25.78
N ALA A 473 6.15 -13.86 24.84
CA ALA A 473 5.13 -12.84 25.10
C ALA A 473 4.09 -13.36 26.10
N VAL A 474 3.94 -12.65 27.21
CA VAL A 474 3.01 -13.01 28.29
C VAL A 474 1.58 -12.95 27.75
N LYS A 475 0.76 -13.95 28.06
CA LYS A 475 -0.65 -14.04 27.67
C LYS A 475 -1.56 -13.77 28.87
N ASN A 476 -1.81 -14.79 29.69
CA ASN A 476 -2.65 -14.65 30.87
C ASN A 476 -1.80 -14.15 32.04
N PHE A 477 -2.25 -13.13 32.75
CA PHE A 477 -1.59 -12.62 33.95
C PHE A 477 -2.60 -12.05 34.95
N GLN A 478 -2.19 -11.93 36.21
CA GLN A 478 -2.97 -11.33 37.29
C GLN A 478 -2.24 -10.09 37.81
N VAL A 479 -3.01 -9.07 38.20
CA VAL A 479 -2.50 -7.88 38.91
C VAL A 479 -3.02 -7.87 40.34
N LEU A 480 -2.11 -7.63 41.28
CA LEU A 480 -2.43 -7.37 42.68
C LEU A 480 -1.78 -6.05 43.11
N THR A 481 -2.34 -5.40 44.12
CA THR A 481 -1.82 -4.14 44.68
C THR A 481 -1.71 -4.19 46.19
N SER A 482 -0.80 -3.40 46.75
CA SER A 482 -0.58 -3.31 48.20
C SER A 482 -0.08 -1.91 48.59
N THR A 483 -0.31 -1.52 49.84
CA THR A 483 0.26 -0.30 50.45
C THR A 483 1.47 -0.60 51.35
N ASP A 484 1.65 -1.85 51.78
CA ASP A 484 2.66 -2.26 52.78
C ASP A 484 3.69 -3.28 52.24
N GLY A 485 3.50 -3.77 51.02
CA GLY A 485 4.41 -4.73 50.36
C GLY A 485 4.29 -6.16 50.90
N THR A 486 3.35 -6.42 51.81
CA THR A 486 3.14 -7.74 52.43
C THR A 486 1.73 -8.25 52.15
N ASN A 487 0.72 -7.42 52.37
CA ASN A 487 -0.69 -7.75 52.16
C ASN A 487 -1.12 -7.28 50.76
N PHE A 488 -1.26 -8.22 49.83
CA PHE A 488 -1.68 -7.95 48.46
C PHE A 488 -3.16 -8.26 48.24
N THR A 489 -3.87 -7.31 47.63
CA THR A 489 -5.27 -7.50 47.19
C THR A 489 -5.31 -7.70 45.68
N ALA A 490 -6.04 -8.70 45.21
CA ALA A 490 -6.22 -8.94 43.79
C ALA A 490 -7.06 -7.83 43.15
N VAL A 491 -6.61 -7.36 41.97
CA VAL A 491 -7.36 -6.42 41.14
C VAL A 491 -8.17 -7.17 40.12
N ASN A 492 -7.51 -7.86 39.18
CA ASN A 492 -8.17 -8.67 38.16
C ASN A 492 -7.19 -9.63 37.48
N ASN A 493 -7.74 -10.54 36.67
CA ASN A 493 -7.01 -11.31 35.67
C ASN A 493 -7.18 -10.67 34.30
N TYR A 494 -6.12 -10.64 33.52
CA TYR A 494 -6.09 -10.04 32.18
C TYR A 494 -5.46 -10.99 31.17
N VAL A 495 -5.75 -10.71 29.90
CA VAL A 495 -5.12 -11.35 28.74
C VAL A 495 -4.42 -10.27 27.94
N ALA A 496 -3.09 -10.26 27.96
CA ALA A 496 -2.31 -9.41 27.07
C ALA A 496 -2.36 -9.98 25.65
N GLN A 497 -2.38 -9.10 24.66
CA GLN A 497 -2.29 -9.45 23.25
C GLN A 497 -0.83 -9.74 22.85
N ASN A 498 -0.65 -10.56 21.82
CA ASN A 498 0.66 -10.83 21.23
C ASN A 498 1.02 -9.74 20.20
N THR A 499 1.22 -8.51 20.67
CA THR A 499 1.43 -7.34 19.81
C THR A 499 2.52 -6.42 20.37
N TYR A 500 3.08 -5.58 19.50
CA TYR A 500 4.07 -4.56 19.85
C TYR A 500 3.41 -3.36 20.54
N GLY A 501 4.22 -2.58 21.25
CA GLY A 501 3.77 -1.36 21.94
C GLY A 501 3.12 -1.62 23.31
N ALA A 502 2.78 -0.53 23.98
CA ALA A 502 2.15 -0.57 25.30
C ALA A 502 0.68 -0.98 25.20
N GLN A 503 0.25 -1.85 26.12
CA GLN A 503 -1.13 -2.28 26.30
C GLN A 503 -1.61 -1.82 27.68
N TYR A 504 -2.87 -1.39 27.77
CA TYR A 504 -3.42 -0.76 28.95
C TYR A 504 -4.56 -1.60 29.56
N PHE A 505 -4.45 -1.90 30.85
CA PHE A 505 -5.36 -2.78 31.58
C PHE A 505 -5.97 -2.02 32.76
N SER A 506 -7.24 -1.63 32.61
CA SER A 506 -7.95 -0.82 33.61
C SER A 506 -8.29 -1.62 34.87
N PHE A 507 -8.08 -1.02 36.03
CA PHE A 507 -8.47 -1.56 37.34
C PHE A 507 -9.98 -1.44 37.61
N GLY A 508 -10.76 -0.86 36.68
CA GLY A 508 -12.18 -0.56 36.82
C GLY A 508 -12.45 0.67 37.68
N THR A 509 -11.75 0.78 38.82
CA THR A 509 -11.76 1.95 39.72
C THR A 509 -10.32 2.31 40.09
N ALA A 510 -10.03 3.61 40.21
CA ALA A 510 -8.74 4.08 40.70
C ALA A 510 -8.38 3.42 42.05
N LYS A 511 -7.12 3.02 42.18
CA LYS A 511 -6.57 2.38 43.39
C LYS A 511 -5.44 3.24 43.95
N SER A 512 -5.36 3.37 45.27
CA SER A 512 -4.19 3.91 45.96
C SER A 512 -3.28 2.77 46.41
N LEU A 513 -2.03 2.76 45.96
CA LEU A 513 -1.08 1.67 46.15
C LEU A 513 0.35 2.19 46.27
N ARG A 514 1.22 1.46 46.97
CA ARG A 514 2.68 1.65 46.91
C ARG A 514 3.37 0.51 46.15
N TYR A 515 2.76 -0.66 46.11
CA TYR A 515 3.29 -1.83 45.43
C TYR A 515 2.26 -2.37 44.46
N PHE A 516 2.72 -2.81 43.28
CA PHE A 516 1.94 -3.69 42.43
C PHE A 516 2.71 -4.97 42.17
N LYS A 517 1.97 -6.07 42.04
CA LYS A 517 2.48 -7.39 41.72
C LYS A 517 1.84 -7.87 40.44
N VAL A 518 2.66 -8.27 39.49
CA VAL A 518 2.24 -8.97 38.27
C VAL A 518 2.57 -10.44 38.44
N ILE A 519 1.57 -11.30 38.24
CA ILE A 519 1.72 -12.75 38.19
C ILE A 519 1.45 -13.17 36.76
N ALA A 520 2.50 -13.39 35.98
CA ALA A 520 2.37 -13.98 34.66
C ALA A 520 2.05 -15.47 34.83
N ASN A 521 1.02 -15.95 34.14
CA ASN A 521 0.50 -17.32 34.27
C ASN A 521 0.74 -18.17 33.01
N SER A 522 0.99 -17.55 31.86
CA SER A 522 1.30 -18.25 30.60
C SER A 522 1.88 -17.28 29.56
N ALA A 523 2.51 -17.84 28.52
CA ALA A 523 2.91 -17.13 27.30
C ALA A 523 2.18 -17.68 26.06
N TYR A 524 2.17 -16.91 24.97
CA TYR A 524 1.54 -17.30 23.71
C TYR A 524 2.16 -18.52 23.04
N ASP A 525 3.47 -18.75 23.23
CA ASP A 525 4.18 -19.88 22.65
C ASP A 525 4.01 -21.19 23.44
N GLY A 526 3.27 -21.15 24.56
CA GLY A 526 2.99 -22.33 25.39
C GLY A 526 4.20 -22.87 26.15
N LEU A 527 5.35 -22.21 26.10
CA LEU A 527 6.54 -22.61 26.84
C LEU A 527 6.52 -22.07 28.26
N GLN A 528 7.41 -22.58 29.12
CA GLN A 528 7.47 -22.23 30.54
C GLN A 528 8.04 -20.83 30.85
N PHE A 529 8.44 -20.07 29.83
CA PHE A 529 9.17 -18.82 29.99
C PHE A 529 8.27 -17.59 29.81
N ALA A 530 8.64 -16.48 30.43
CA ALA A 530 8.02 -15.17 30.27
C ALA A 530 9.07 -14.11 29.92
N ALA A 531 8.73 -13.18 29.03
CA ALA A 531 9.52 -11.98 28.79
C ALA A 531 8.62 -10.76 28.58
N LEU A 532 9.04 -9.63 29.13
CA LEU A 532 8.36 -8.33 29.02
C LEU A 532 9.41 -7.23 28.88
N ALA A 533 9.11 -6.22 28.08
CA ALA A 533 9.96 -5.05 27.95
C ALA A 533 9.73 -4.09 29.12
N GLU A 534 8.50 -3.67 29.35
CA GLU A 534 8.17 -2.63 30.34
C GLU A 534 6.85 -2.92 31.07
N LEU A 535 6.78 -2.47 32.31
CA LEU A 535 5.59 -2.39 33.16
C LEU A 535 5.44 -0.96 33.69
N GLY A 536 4.22 -0.45 33.73
CA GLY A 536 3.90 0.89 34.22
C GLY A 536 2.50 0.98 34.80
N LEU A 537 2.11 2.19 35.21
CA LEU A 537 0.80 2.51 35.76
C LEU A 537 0.31 3.82 35.12
N TYR A 538 -1.00 3.99 34.95
CA TYR A 538 -1.63 5.23 34.44
C TYR A 538 -2.89 5.58 35.22
#